data_AF-A0A5Q4SBZ8-F1
#
_entry.id   AF-A0A5Q4SBZ8-F1
#
_cell.length_a   1.000
_cell.length_b   1.000
_cell.length_c   1.000
_cell.angle_alpha   90.00
_cell.angle_beta   90.00
_cell.angle_gamma   90.00
#
_symmetry.space_group_name_H-M   'P 1'
#
loop_
_entity.id
_entity.type
_entity.pdbx_description
1 polymer ?
#
loop_
_entity_poly.entity_id
_entity_poly.type
_entity_poly.pdbx_seq_one_letter_code
_entity_poly.pdbx_strand_id
1 'polypeptide(L)'
;LSLDVRGDPLAGPLAAYLREHIQEEEGHDAWLLEDILAAGSLPGDALGPMPSPVVAALAGSQYYWVEHHHPVALLGYIAVLEGYAPAGDLTSRIAATTGLPDTALRTVREHAALDTGHVDELYALLDRMPLTRAQESDVTVSAMHSLDALTRLFVRLGRSAAAPLPRGAGPSTPTGVTP
;
A
#
# COMPACT_ATOMS: atom_id res chain seq x y z
N LEU A 1 10.68 19.70 2.39
CA LEU A 1 9.54 20.21 1.61
C LEU A 1 9.64 21.74 1.49
N SER A 2 10.38 22.24 0.50
CA SER A 2 10.41 23.66 0.18
C SER A 2 9.23 23.98 -0.74
N LEU A 3 8.04 24.16 -0.17
CA LEU A 3 6.83 24.60 -0.88
C LEU A 3 6.88 26.11 -1.24
N ASP A 4 8.02 26.77 -1.05
CA ASP A 4 8.17 28.22 -1.27
C ASP A 4 8.55 28.55 -2.72
N VAL A 5 7.82 27.99 -3.69
CA VAL A 5 7.78 28.56 -5.03
C VAL A 5 6.85 29.77 -4.92
N ARG A 6 7.43 30.95 -4.69
CA ARG A 6 6.68 32.22 -4.59
C ARG A 6 5.71 32.34 -5.77
N GLY A 7 4.41 32.25 -5.49
CA GLY A 7 3.34 32.43 -6.47
C GLY A 7 2.69 31.16 -7.03
N ASP A 8 3.03 29.96 -6.55
CA ASP A 8 2.24 28.76 -6.87
C ASP A 8 0.87 28.81 -6.17
N PRO A 9 -0.26 28.92 -6.90
CA PRO A 9 -1.58 28.97 -6.31
C PRO A 9 -2.00 27.63 -5.67
N LEU A 10 -1.32 26.52 -5.99
CA LEU A 10 -1.63 25.20 -5.44
C LEU A 10 -0.95 24.94 -4.09
N ALA A 11 0.17 25.61 -3.80
CA ALA A 11 0.99 25.33 -2.63
C ALA A 11 0.20 25.40 -1.30
N GLY A 12 -0.65 26.42 -1.13
CA GLY A 12 -1.44 26.61 0.08
C GLY A 12 -2.46 25.49 0.32
N PRO A 13 -3.43 25.28 -0.60
CA PRO A 13 -4.41 24.20 -0.51
C PRO A 13 -3.77 22.81 -0.41
N LEU A 14 -2.72 22.54 -1.20
CA LEU A 14 -2.02 21.26 -1.18
C LEU A 14 -1.32 21.00 0.16
N ALA A 15 -0.66 22.02 0.73
CA ALA A 15 -0.02 21.90 2.03
C ALA A 15 -1.02 21.69 3.18
N ALA A 16 -2.22 22.26 3.07
CA ALA A 16 -3.28 22.04 4.04
C ALA A 16 -3.75 20.59 4.02
N TYR A 17 -4.15 20.11 2.84
CA TYR A 17 -4.60 18.73 2.63
C TYR A 17 -3.54 17.70 3.05
N LEU A 18 -2.30 17.86 2.59
CA LEU A 18 -1.23 16.90 2.92
C LEU A 18 -0.89 16.88 4.41
N ARG A 19 -1.12 17.97 5.15
CA ARG A 19 -0.88 17.98 6.60
C ARG A 19 -1.92 17.14 7.34
N GLU A 20 -3.18 17.25 6.95
CA GLU A 20 -4.28 16.45 7.50
C GLU A 20 -4.04 14.97 7.16
N HIS A 21 -3.77 14.68 5.89
CA HIS A 21 -3.47 13.32 5.44
C HIS A 21 -2.24 12.69 6.13
N ILE A 22 -1.17 13.47 6.37
CA ILE A 22 -0.01 12.98 7.13
C ILE A 22 -0.40 12.60 8.57
N GLN A 23 -1.28 13.37 9.22
CA GLN A 23 -1.72 13.07 10.59
C GLN A 23 -2.58 11.82 10.65
N GLU A 24 -3.40 11.59 9.62
CA GLU A 24 -4.25 10.40 9.51
C GLU A 24 -3.40 9.13 9.28
N GLU A 25 -2.40 9.20 8.41
CA GLU A 25 -1.54 8.06 8.07
C GLU A 25 -0.44 7.77 9.13
N GLU A 26 -0.28 8.65 10.12
CA GLU A 26 0.78 8.52 11.12
C GLU A 26 0.59 7.26 11.99
N GLY A 27 1.56 6.36 11.94
CA GLY A 27 1.57 5.13 12.75
C GLY A 27 0.90 3.92 12.10
N HIS A 28 0.38 4.03 10.88
CA HIS A 28 -0.14 2.87 10.12
C HIS A 28 0.95 1.82 9.85
N ASP A 29 2.20 2.24 9.70
CA ASP A 29 3.36 1.35 9.57
C ASP A 29 3.57 0.48 10.83
N ALA A 30 3.37 1.05 12.01
CA ALA A 30 3.44 0.31 13.27
C ALA A 30 2.36 -0.78 13.36
N TRP A 31 1.14 -0.50 12.89
CA TRP A 31 0.06 -1.50 12.85
C TRP A 31 0.45 -2.68 11.95
N LEU A 32 1.09 -2.41 10.81
CA LEU A 32 1.56 -3.46 9.91
C LEU A 32 2.67 -4.31 10.54
N LEU A 33 3.59 -3.72 11.31
CA LEU A 33 4.61 -4.47 12.04
C LEU A 33 4.01 -5.32 13.17
N GLU A 34 2.98 -4.83 13.85
CA GLU A 34 2.20 -5.59 14.83
C GLU A 34 1.47 -6.78 14.17
N ASP A 35 0.88 -6.58 12.99
CA ASP A 35 0.24 -7.65 12.22
C ASP A 35 1.25 -8.74 11.82
N ILE A 36 2.45 -8.35 11.38
CA ILE A 36 3.54 -9.28 11.06
C ILE A 36 3.93 -10.13 12.27
N LEU A 37 4.02 -9.50 13.45
CA LEU A 37 4.28 -10.20 14.71
C LEU A 37 3.16 -11.18 15.06
N ALA A 38 1.91 -10.75 14.95
CA ALA A 38 0.74 -11.61 15.20
C ALA A 38 0.59 -12.75 14.18
N ALA A 39 1.10 -12.57 12.96
CA ALA A 39 1.20 -13.62 11.94
C ALA A 39 2.34 -14.63 12.21
N GLY A 40 3.18 -14.40 13.23
CA GLY A 40 4.25 -15.30 13.65
C GLY A 40 5.61 -15.04 13.02
N SER A 41 5.81 -13.87 12.38
CA SER A 41 7.10 -13.43 11.84
C SER A 41 7.67 -12.27 12.66
N LEU A 42 8.98 -12.05 12.63
CA LEU A 42 9.57 -10.93 13.37
C LEU A 42 9.53 -9.66 12.49
N PRO A 43 9.17 -8.48 13.06
CA PRO A 43 9.24 -7.21 12.33
C PRO A 43 10.59 -6.95 11.63
N GLY A 44 11.69 -7.38 12.26
CA GLY A 44 13.04 -7.27 11.69
C GLY A 44 13.23 -8.03 10.37
N ASP A 45 12.50 -9.13 10.16
CA ASP A 45 12.58 -9.91 8.92
C ASP A 45 11.95 -9.16 7.74
N ALA A 46 10.98 -8.28 8.02
CA ALA A 46 10.36 -7.41 7.02
C ALA A 46 11.17 -6.13 6.76
N LEU A 47 11.85 -5.60 7.78
CA LEU A 47 12.62 -4.36 7.69
C LEU A 47 14.05 -4.53 7.16
N GLY A 48 14.64 -5.72 7.31
CA GLY A 48 16.03 -5.98 6.94
C GLY A 48 16.31 -6.07 5.43
N PRO A 49 15.50 -6.78 4.63
CA PRO A 49 15.74 -6.93 3.20
C PRO A 49 15.53 -5.65 2.39
N MET A 50 16.22 -5.53 1.25
CA MET A 50 15.92 -4.49 0.27
C MET A 50 14.49 -4.65 -0.26
N PRO A 51 13.72 -3.55 -0.41
CA PRO A 51 12.39 -3.62 -0.99
C PRO A 51 12.49 -4.14 -2.43
N SER A 52 11.47 -4.89 -2.82
CA SER A 52 11.44 -5.45 -4.16
C SER A 52 11.40 -4.34 -5.23
N PRO A 53 11.91 -4.56 -6.45
CA PRO A 53 11.96 -3.51 -7.48
C PRO A 53 10.62 -2.84 -7.77
N VAL A 54 9.51 -3.59 -7.68
CA VAL A 54 8.15 -3.04 -7.88
C VAL A 54 7.75 -2.10 -6.74
N VAL A 55 8.06 -2.46 -5.48
CA VAL A 55 7.79 -1.61 -4.30
C VAL A 55 8.66 -0.36 -4.35
N ALA A 56 9.94 -0.52 -4.68
CA ALA A 56 10.86 0.60 -4.84
C ALA A 56 10.43 1.55 -5.97
N ALA A 57 9.89 1.03 -7.08
CA ALA A 57 9.37 1.84 -8.18
C ALA A 57 8.05 2.56 -7.82
N LEU A 58 7.17 1.91 -7.05
CA LEU A 58 5.92 2.51 -6.57
C LEU A 58 6.21 3.69 -5.65
N ALA A 59 6.99 3.49 -4.58
CA ALA A 59 7.30 4.53 -3.62
C ALA A 59 8.28 5.59 -4.19
N GLY A 60 9.36 5.14 -4.83
CA GLY A 60 10.44 6.01 -5.29
C GLY A 60 10.03 7.00 -6.39
N SER A 61 9.07 6.63 -7.24
CA SER A 61 8.50 7.56 -8.23
C SER A 61 7.82 8.76 -7.59
N GLN A 62 7.11 8.56 -6.47
CA GLN A 62 6.43 9.64 -5.75
C GLN A 62 7.44 10.63 -5.17
N TYR A 63 8.49 10.11 -4.51
CA TYR A 63 9.59 10.95 -4.03
C TYR A 63 10.25 11.72 -5.17
N TYR A 64 10.51 11.06 -6.30
CA TYR A 64 11.11 11.71 -7.46
C TYR A 64 10.25 12.86 -8.00
N TRP A 65 8.94 12.66 -8.17
CA TRP A 65 8.06 13.72 -8.70
C TRP A 65 7.82 14.85 -7.69
N VAL A 66 7.74 14.54 -6.40
CA VAL A 66 7.64 15.57 -5.36
C VAL A 66 8.89 16.47 -5.34
N GLU A 67 10.09 15.90 -5.51
CA GLU A 67 11.35 16.65 -5.44
C GLU A 67 11.78 17.28 -6.78
N HIS A 68 11.41 16.69 -7.92
CA HIS A 68 11.92 17.09 -9.24
C HIS A 68 10.83 17.58 -10.21
N HIS A 69 9.56 17.42 -9.86
CA HIS A 69 8.41 17.95 -10.59
C HIS A 69 7.54 18.77 -9.63
N HIS A 70 6.22 18.77 -9.83
CA HIS A 70 5.28 19.46 -8.98
C HIS A 70 4.67 18.50 -7.94
N PRO A 71 4.63 18.83 -6.64
CA PRO A 71 4.08 17.96 -5.59
C PRO A 71 2.63 17.53 -5.79
N VAL A 72 1.86 18.27 -6.61
CA VAL A 72 0.48 17.91 -7.01
C VAL A 72 0.41 16.50 -7.63
N ALA A 73 1.49 16.01 -8.25
CA ALA A 73 1.55 14.66 -8.79
C ALA A 73 1.26 13.59 -7.73
N LEU A 74 1.58 13.84 -6.45
CA LEU A 74 1.29 12.90 -5.36
C LEU A 74 -0.22 12.60 -5.22
N LEU A 75 -1.09 13.54 -5.58
CA LEU A 75 -2.53 13.34 -5.53
C LEU A 75 -3.00 12.20 -6.44
N GLY A 76 -2.28 11.90 -7.52
CA GLY A 76 -2.58 10.76 -8.37
C GLY A 76 -2.33 9.41 -7.68
N TYR A 77 -1.26 9.32 -6.89
CA TYR A 77 -0.96 8.15 -6.08
C TYR A 77 -2.00 7.96 -4.97
N ILE A 78 -2.32 9.04 -4.25
CA ILE A 78 -3.35 9.04 -3.19
C ILE A 78 -4.71 8.61 -3.77
N ALA A 79 -5.11 9.13 -4.93
CA ALA A 79 -6.37 8.74 -5.59
C ALA A 79 -6.48 7.23 -5.84
N VAL A 80 -5.36 6.57 -6.16
CA VAL A 80 -5.34 5.14 -6.44
C VAL A 80 -5.38 4.31 -5.16
N LEU A 81 -4.74 4.77 -4.08
CA LEU A 81 -4.75 4.04 -2.81
C LEU A 81 -6.05 4.22 -2.03
N GLU A 82 -6.55 5.44 -1.93
CA GLU A 82 -7.76 5.78 -1.19
C GLU A 82 -9.04 5.42 -1.95
N GLY A 83 -8.99 5.42 -3.29
CA GLY A 83 -10.16 5.19 -4.13
C GLY A 83 -10.71 3.75 -4.09
N TYR A 84 -10.01 2.81 -3.46
CA TYR A 84 -10.35 1.39 -3.46
C TYR A 84 -10.16 0.75 -2.08
N ALA A 85 -11.00 1.15 -1.12
CA ALA A 85 -11.04 0.54 0.21
C ALA A 85 -11.18 -1.00 0.12
N PRO A 86 -10.52 -1.75 1.02
CA PRO A 86 -10.69 -3.20 1.08
C PRO A 86 -12.16 -3.59 1.28
N ALA A 87 -12.60 -4.66 0.63
CA ALA A 87 -13.95 -5.18 0.83
C ALA A 87 -14.16 -5.54 2.32
N GLY A 88 -15.31 -5.20 2.90
CA GLY A 88 -15.58 -5.42 4.32
C GLY A 88 -15.53 -6.89 4.77
N ASP A 89 -15.65 -7.84 3.84
CA ASP A 89 -15.53 -9.28 4.11
C ASP A 89 -14.10 -9.82 3.94
N LEU A 90 -13.14 -8.99 3.52
CA LEU A 90 -11.80 -9.43 3.13
C LEU A 90 -11.03 -10.05 4.30
N THR A 91 -11.10 -9.44 5.48
CA THR A 91 -10.42 -9.95 6.69
C THR A 91 -10.93 -11.34 7.07
N SER A 92 -12.25 -11.53 7.04
CA SER A 92 -12.89 -12.83 7.29
C SER A 92 -12.43 -13.88 6.27
N ARG A 93 -12.33 -13.50 4.99
CA ARG A 93 -11.85 -14.39 3.92
C ARG A 93 -10.38 -14.74 4.07
N ILE A 94 -9.52 -13.78 4.45
CA ILE A 94 -8.10 -14.02 4.72
C ILE A 94 -7.95 -14.99 5.90
N ALA A 95 -8.63 -14.72 7.02
CA ALA A 95 -8.59 -15.58 8.21
C ALA A 95 -9.03 -17.02 7.88
N ALA A 96 -10.16 -17.19 7.20
CA ALA A 96 -10.67 -18.51 6.82
C ALA A 96 -9.74 -19.29 5.88
N THR A 97 -9.01 -18.59 5.01
CA THR A 97 -8.14 -19.23 3.99
C THR A 97 -6.74 -19.53 4.54
N THR A 98 -6.22 -18.69 5.43
CA THR A 98 -4.82 -18.75 5.88
C THR A 98 -4.67 -19.30 7.30
N GLY A 99 -5.73 -19.27 8.11
CA GLY A 99 -5.67 -19.56 9.54
C GLY A 99 -5.03 -18.47 10.39
N LEU A 100 -4.76 -17.28 9.82
CA LEU A 100 -4.21 -16.15 10.56
C LEU A 100 -5.22 -15.67 11.63
N PRO A 101 -4.74 -15.28 12.83
CA PRO A 101 -5.59 -14.71 13.86
C PRO A 101 -6.07 -13.31 13.45
N ASP A 102 -7.21 -12.87 14.00
CA ASP A 102 -7.76 -11.53 13.74
C ASP A 102 -6.81 -10.39 14.16
N THR A 103 -5.93 -10.65 15.14
CA THR A 103 -4.88 -9.73 15.56
C THR A 103 -3.76 -9.53 14.53
N ALA A 104 -3.69 -10.37 13.50
CA ALA A 104 -2.76 -10.25 12.37
C ALA A 104 -3.39 -9.55 11.15
N LEU A 105 -4.62 -9.05 11.30
CA LEU A 105 -5.41 -8.46 10.22
C LEU A 105 -5.88 -7.04 10.56
N ARG A 106 -5.25 -6.39 11.56
CA ARG A 106 -5.62 -5.06 12.02
C ARG A 106 -5.52 -4.06 10.89
N THR A 107 -4.40 -3.99 10.19
CA THR A 107 -4.18 -3.00 9.12
C THR A 107 -5.27 -3.09 8.07
N VAL A 108 -5.58 -4.29 7.57
CA VAL A 108 -6.63 -4.49 6.56
C VAL A 108 -8.02 -4.15 7.11
N ARG A 109 -8.30 -4.51 8.37
CA ARG A 109 -9.59 -4.21 9.01
C ARG A 109 -9.79 -2.72 9.22
N GLU A 110 -8.79 -2.05 9.79
CA GLU A 110 -8.84 -0.62 10.03
C GLU A 110 -8.94 0.12 8.70
N HIS A 111 -8.20 -0.23 7.65
CA HIS A 111 -8.38 0.40 6.32
C HIS A 111 -9.72 0.07 5.63
N ALA A 112 -10.38 -1.04 5.98
CA ALA A 112 -11.73 -1.32 5.50
C ALA A 112 -12.81 -0.53 6.27
N ALA A 113 -12.51 -0.12 7.51
CA ALA A 113 -13.40 0.64 8.39
C ALA A 113 -13.15 2.16 8.33
N LEU A 114 -11.89 2.55 8.13
CA LEU A 114 -11.37 3.89 7.84
C LEU A 114 -11.64 4.19 6.36
N ASP A 115 -12.93 4.45 6.14
CA ASP A 115 -13.48 5.45 5.25
C ASP A 115 -13.60 5.20 3.74
N THR A 116 -14.81 5.52 3.26
CA THR A 116 -15.21 5.70 1.86
C THR A 116 -15.13 7.18 1.44
N GLY A 117 -14.85 8.11 2.37
CA GLY A 117 -14.86 9.56 2.17
C GLY A 117 -13.53 10.21 1.73
N HIS A 118 -12.38 9.55 1.93
CA HIS A 118 -11.08 10.13 1.54
C HIS A 118 -11.01 10.47 0.05
N VAL A 119 -11.58 9.61 -0.79
CA VAL A 119 -11.64 9.86 -2.24
C VAL A 119 -12.54 11.06 -2.58
N ASP A 120 -13.63 11.27 -1.82
CA ASP A 120 -14.52 12.41 -2.01
C ASP A 120 -13.84 13.72 -1.59
N GLU A 121 -13.08 13.72 -0.48
CA GLU A 121 -12.30 14.87 -0.03
C GLU A 121 -11.20 15.24 -1.03
N LEU A 122 -10.53 14.24 -1.58
CA LEU A 122 -9.54 14.41 -2.64
C LEU A 122 -10.16 14.99 -3.91
N TYR A 123 -11.30 14.48 -4.37
CA TYR A 123 -12.00 15.03 -5.53
C TYR A 123 -12.47 16.45 -5.27
N ALA A 124 -12.99 16.74 -4.08
CA ALA A 124 -13.37 18.09 -3.71
C ALA A 124 -12.17 19.05 -3.65
N LEU A 125 -10.97 18.57 -3.27
CA LEU A 125 -9.73 19.35 -3.37
C LEU A 125 -9.38 19.65 -4.83
N LEU A 126 -9.36 18.63 -5.68
CA LEU A 126 -9.04 18.76 -7.12
C LEU A 126 -9.99 19.75 -7.82
N ASP A 127 -11.30 19.68 -7.54
CA ASP A 127 -12.32 20.56 -8.11
C ASP A 127 -12.15 22.03 -7.71
N ARG A 128 -11.60 22.30 -6.52
CA ARG A 128 -11.41 23.67 -6.00
C ARG A 128 -10.08 24.30 -6.42
N MET A 129 -9.09 23.50 -6.73
CA MET A 129 -7.76 23.98 -7.07
C MET A 129 -7.71 24.46 -8.54
N PRO A 130 -7.04 25.59 -8.84
CA PRO A 130 -6.91 26.09 -10.20
C PRO A 130 -5.82 25.34 -10.98
N LEU A 131 -6.00 24.03 -11.22
CA LEU A 131 -5.03 23.22 -11.95
C LEU A 131 -4.92 23.73 -13.40
N THR A 132 -3.69 23.81 -13.87
CA THR A 132 -3.41 23.87 -15.30
C THR A 132 -3.55 22.49 -15.92
N ARG A 133 -3.79 22.42 -17.24
CA ARG A 133 -3.80 21.15 -17.98
C ARG A 133 -2.51 20.33 -17.80
N ALA A 134 -1.37 21.00 -17.61
CA ALA A 134 -0.11 20.31 -17.34
C ALA A 134 -0.15 19.61 -15.97
N GLN A 135 -0.64 20.27 -14.92
CA GLN A 135 -0.78 19.68 -13.59
C GLN A 135 -1.83 18.57 -13.55
N GLU A 136 -2.94 18.68 -14.28
CA GLU A 136 -3.90 17.59 -14.47
C GLU A 136 -3.24 16.36 -15.11
N SER A 137 -2.37 16.59 -16.11
CA SER A 137 -1.58 15.53 -16.74
C SER A 137 -0.60 14.89 -15.77
N ASP A 138 0.07 15.68 -14.92
CA ASP A 138 1.01 15.17 -13.91
C ASP A 138 0.30 14.26 -12.90
N VAL A 139 -0.87 14.67 -12.39
CA VAL A 139 -1.75 13.85 -11.53
C VAL A 139 -2.15 12.55 -12.23
N THR A 140 -2.57 12.65 -13.49
CA THR A 140 -3.02 11.48 -14.28
C THR A 140 -1.88 10.49 -14.51
N VAL A 141 -0.69 10.96 -14.87
CA VAL A 141 0.50 10.12 -15.08
C VAL A 141 0.87 9.40 -13.79
N SER A 142 0.86 10.12 -12.66
CA SER A 142 1.12 9.55 -11.35
C SER A 142 0.12 8.45 -10.97
N ALA A 143 -1.18 8.69 -11.20
CA ALA A 143 -2.23 7.70 -10.96
C ALA A 143 -2.02 6.44 -11.82
N MET A 144 -1.78 6.60 -13.11
CA MET A 144 -1.59 5.45 -14.02
C MET A 144 -0.34 4.64 -13.71
N HIS A 145 0.75 5.30 -13.35
CA HIS A 145 1.96 4.61 -12.88
C HIS A 145 1.69 3.84 -11.59
N SER A 146 1.01 4.46 -10.62
CA SER A 146 0.68 3.84 -9.34
C SER A 146 -0.22 2.61 -9.51
N LEU A 147 -1.23 2.70 -10.38
CA LEU A 147 -2.12 1.61 -10.72
C LEU A 147 -1.38 0.43 -11.41
N ASP A 148 -0.49 0.71 -12.37
CA ASP A 148 0.34 -0.32 -13.01
C ASP A 148 1.26 -1.01 -12.00
N ALA A 149 1.92 -0.24 -11.14
CA ALA A 149 2.82 -0.78 -10.12
C ALA A 149 2.08 -1.64 -9.08
N LEU A 150 0.92 -1.20 -8.60
CA LEU A 150 0.07 -2.01 -7.70
C LEU A 150 -0.44 -3.28 -8.38
N THR A 151 -0.88 -3.19 -9.63
CA THR A 151 -1.31 -4.37 -10.40
C THR A 151 -0.18 -5.39 -10.51
N ARG A 152 1.04 -4.94 -10.82
CA ARG A 152 2.23 -5.81 -10.86
C ARG A 152 2.55 -6.40 -9.49
N LEU A 153 2.38 -5.64 -8.41
CA LEU A 153 2.59 -6.11 -7.04
C LEU A 153 1.61 -7.24 -6.71
N PHE A 154 0.30 -7.05 -6.94
CA PHE A 154 -0.72 -8.07 -6.70
C PHE A 154 -0.51 -9.32 -7.56
N VAL A 155 -0.19 -9.17 -8.85
CA VAL A 155 0.14 -10.30 -9.73
C VAL A 155 1.35 -11.07 -9.19
N ARG A 156 2.36 -10.37 -8.69
CA ARG A 156 3.55 -11.01 -8.11
C ARG A 156 3.21 -11.77 -6.84
N LEU A 157 2.45 -11.17 -5.92
CA LEU A 157 2.00 -11.83 -4.69
C LEU A 157 1.23 -13.11 -4.99
N GLY A 158 0.28 -13.05 -5.94
CA GLY A 158 -0.48 -14.23 -6.38
C GLY A 158 0.37 -15.33 -7.00
N ARG A 159 1.44 -14.99 -7.73
CA ARG A 159 2.38 -15.96 -8.30
C ARG A 159 3.37 -16.51 -7.26
N SER A 160 3.80 -15.70 -6.31
CA SER A 160 4.70 -16.12 -5.23
C SER A 160 4.00 -17.04 -4.23
N ALA A 161 2.69 -16.88 -4.01
CA ALA A 161 1.88 -17.78 -3.21
C ALA A 161 1.65 -19.16 -3.88
N ALA A 162 1.83 -19.26 -5.20
CA ALA A 162 1.79 -20.53 -5.93
C ALA A 162 3.13 -21.29 -5.81
N ALA A 163 3.37 -21.91 -4.65
CA ALA A 163 4.47 -22.85 -4.38
C ALA A 163 3.92 -24.10 -3.63
N PRO A 164 4.56 -25.29 -3.74
CA PRO A 164 3.88 -26.56 -4.05
C PRO A 164 3.02 -27.19 -2.94
N LEU A 165 2.07 -28.04 -3.36
CA LEU A 165 1.29 -28.95 -2.50
C LEU A 165 2.19 -29.68 -1.49
N PRO A 166 1.70 -29.95 -0.25
CA PRO A 166 2.47 -30.62 0.78
C PRO A 166 2.96 -31.97 0.25
N ARG A 167 4.28 -32.20 0.30
CA ARG A 167 4.79 -33.58 0.13
C ARG A 167 4.23 -34.40 1.28
N GLY A 168 3.29 -35.29 0.96
CA GLY A 168 2.75 -36.25 1.91
C GLY A 168 3.89 -37.03 2.56
N ALA A 169 4.02 -36.89 3.86
CA ALA A 169 4.82 -37.79 4.66
C ALA A 169 4.06 -39.11 4.81
N GLY A 170 4.66 -40.20 4.35
CA GLY A 170 4.30 -41.55 4.79
C GLY A 170 4.73 -42.67 3.83
N PRO A 171 5.13 -43.85 4.33
CA PRO A 171 5.84 -44.15 5.58
C PRO A 171 7.23 -44.77 5.31
N SER A 172 8.07 -44.67 6.33
CA SER A 172 9.40 -45.27 6.46
C SER A 172 9.42 -46.79 6.26
N THR A 173 10.49 -47.26 5.62
CA THR A 173 10.83 -48.66 5.38
C THR A 173 10.91 -49.46 6.70
N PRO A 174 10.43 -50.72 6.75
CA PRO A 174 10.60 -51.54 7.93
C PRO A 174 12.04 -52.03 8.04
N THR A 175 12.67 -51.71 9.16
CA THR A 175 13.81 -52.44 9.72
C THR A 175 13.36 -53.85 10.09
N GLY A 176 14.00 -54.87 9.51
CA GLY A 176 13.83 -56.27 9.91
C GLY A 176 15.18 -56.98 9.82
N VAL A 177 15.73 -57.32 10.98
CA VAL A 177 16.97 -58.09 11.18
C VAL A 177 16.64 -59.59 11.22
N THR A 178 17.48 -60.34 10.48
CA THR A 178 17.88 -61.78 10.42
C THR A 178 17.27 -62.86 11.35
N PRO A 179 17.40 -64.15 10.99
CA PRO A 179 18.64 -64.93 11.19
C PRO A 179 19.49 -65.17 9.94
#